data_AF-A0A1F6AXU1-F1
#
_entry.id   AF-A0A1F6AXU1-F1
#
_cell.length_a   1.000
_cell.length_b   1.000
_cell.length_c   1.000
_cell.angle_alpha   90.00
_cell.angle_beta   90.00
_cell.angle_gamma   90.00
#
_symmetry.space_group_name_H-M   'P 1'
#
loop_
_entity.id
_entity.type
_entity.pdbx_description
1 polymer ?
#
loop_
_entity_poly.entity_id
_entity_poly.type
_entity_poly.pdbx_seq_one_letter_code
_entity_poly.pdbx_strand_id
1 'polypeptide(L)'
;MKPTSGTTSALLSIVERSKKRTGRGHGSGKGKTAGRGTKGQKARGKIRRDFEGGQSPLTKRLPYLRGKGRNSGRHDKATPVDVSLLNALPKGTIVSLDNLKKYRMIDARVRRVKILGKGSL
;
A
#
# COMPACT_ATOMS: atom_id res chain seq x y z
N MET A 1 7.76 40.51 14.36
CA MET A 1 6.38 40.61 13.83
C MET A 1 6.13 39.40 12.93
N LYS A 2 5.15 38.55 13.27
CA LYS A 2 4.75 37.41 12.42
C LYS A 2 3.94 37.94 11.23
N PRO A 3 4.12 37.40 10.01
CA PRO A 3 3.23 37.74 8.91
C PRO A 3 1.82 37.25 9.23
N THR A 4 0.90 38.20 9.38
CA THR A 4 -0.54 38.00 9.56
C THR A 4 -1.20 37.73 8.21
N SER A 5 -2.07 36.72 8.18
CA SER A 5 -3.09 36.43 7.16
C SER A 5 -2.62 36.35 5.70
N GLY A 6 -2.00 35.24 5.31
CA GLY A 6 -1.86 34.89 3.89
C GLY A 6 -3.21 34.44 3.32
N THR A 7 -3.71 35.16 2.30
CA THR A 7 -4.86 34.74 1.50
C THR A 7 -4.57 33.39 0.83
N THR A 8 -5.54 32.47 0.82
CA THR A 8 -5.43 31.15 0.18
C THR A 8 -5.06 31.19 -1.31
N SER A 9 -5.18 32.34 -1.97
CA SER A 9 -4.78 32.57 -3.37
C SER A 9 -3.27 32.56 -3.62
N ALA A 10 -2.44 32.69 -2.58
CA ALA A 10 -0.99 32.81 -2.72
C ALA A 10 -0.25 31.45 -2.69
N LEU A 11 -0.96 30.33 -2.56
CA LEU A 11 -0.35 28.99 -2.51
C LEU A 11 -0.30 28.35 -3.90
N LEU A 12 0.87 28.35 -4.52
CA LEU A 12 1.17 27.62 -5.76
C LEU A 12 1.48 26.15 -5.48
N SER A 13 1.04 25.26 -6.36
CA SER A 13 1.34 23.82 -6.28
C SER A 13 2.82 23.53 -6.58
N ILE A 14 3.51 22.80 -5.70
CA ILE A 14 4.95 22.55 -5.80
C ILE A 14 5.29 21.51 -6.90
N VAL A 15 4.44 20.52 -7.14
CA VAL A 15 4.60 19.53 -8.23
C VAL A 15 3.24 19.17 -8.83
N GLU A 16 3.00 19.55 -10.07
CA GLU A 16 1.85 19.11 -10.85
C GLU A 16 2.27 18.34 -12.10
N ARG A 17 1.58 17.22 -12.36
CA ARG A 17 1.71 16.47 -13.62
C ARG A 17 0.41 16.57 -14.39
N SER A 18 0.48 17.13 -15.60
CA SER A 18 -0.69 17.28 -16.46
C SER A 18 -1.21 15.92 -16.92
N LYS A 19 -2.53 15.73 -16.86
CA LYS A 19 -3.17 14.52 -17.35
C LYS A 19 -3.12 14.47 -18.87
N LYS A 20 -2.56 13.40 -19.42
CA LYS A 20 -2.55 13.17 -20.86
C LYS A 20 -3.97 13.01 -21.40
N ARG A 21 -4.40 13.93 -22.27
CA ARG A 21 -5.67 13.85 -23.01
C ARG A 21 -5.43 13.03 -24.28
N THR A 22 -6.00 11.82 -24.33
CA THR A 22 -5.91 10.95 -25.52
C THR A 22 -6.82 11.44 -26.65
N GLY A 23 -6.50 11.07 -27.89
CA GLY A 23 -7.29 11.43 -29.08
C GLY A 23 -7.14 12.88 -29.54
N ARG A 24 -6.08 13.59 -29.13
CA ARG A 24 -5.84 15.01 -29.48
C ARG A 24 -4.73 15.14 -30.51
N GLY A 25 -4.98 14.66 -31.73
CA GLY A 25 -4.02 14.73 -32.84
C GLY A 25 -2.80 13.82 -32.69
N HIS A 26 -2.04 13.65 -33.77
CA HIS A 26 -0.88 12.74 -33.81
C HIS A 26 0.29 13.20 -32.93
N GLY A 27 0.55 14.52 -32.86
CA GLY A 27 1.61 15.11 -32.02
C GLY A 27 1.44 14.86 -30.51
N SER A 28 0.25 14.48 -30.04
CA SER A 28 0.04 14.08 -28.64
C SER A 28 0.65 12.72 -28.27
N GLY A 29 1.13 11.94 -29.25
CA GLY A 29 1.64 10.57 -29.07
C GLY A 29 0.57 9.52 -28.77
N LYS A 30 -0.71 9.90 -28.59
CA LYS A 30 -1.86 8.99 -28.48
C LYS A 30 -3.04 9.56 -29.27
N GLY A 31 -2.82 9.77 -30.57
CA GLY A 31 -3.79 10.35 -31.52
C GLY A 31 -4.87 9.36 -31.97
N LYS A 32 -4.89 9.05 -33.27
CA LYS A 32 -5.94 8.28 -33.99
C LYS A 32 -6.55 7.10 -33.20
N THR A 33 -5.72 6.24 -32.60
CA THR A 33 -6.19 5.03 -31.91
C THR A 33 -6.30 5.18 -30.40
N ALA A 34 -5.94 6.35 -29.86
CA ALA A 34 -5.81 6.59 -28.42
C ALA A 34 -4.92 5.56 -27.68
N GLY A 35 -4.05 4.84 -28.39
CA GLY A 35 -3.23 3.76 -27.85
C GLY A 35 -3.93 2.40 -27.73
N ARG A 36 -5.10 2.21 -28.37
CA ARG A 36 -5.89 0.97 -28.32
C ARG A 36 -5.65 0.02 -29.51
N GLY A 37 -4.81 0.41 -30.47
CA GLY A 37 -4.62 -0.34 -31.72
C GLY A 37 -5.75 -0.10 -32.73
N THR A 38 -5.85 -0.93 -33.77
CA THR A 38 -6.75 -0.71 -34.92
C THR A 38 -8.13 -1.35 -34.76
N LYS A 39 -8.20 -2.65 -34.51
CA LYS A 39 -9.44 -3.45 -34.48
C LYS A 39 -9.39 -4.49 -33.35
N GLY A 40 -10.48 -5.25 -33.19
CA GLY A 40 -10.61 -6.33 -32.20
C GLY A 40 -11.27 -5.91 -30.88
N GLN A 41 -11.51 -6.89 -30.02
CA GLN A 41 -12.25 -6.69 -28.77
C GLN A 41 -11.57 -5.69 -27.82
N LYS A 42 -10.23 -5.68 -27.74
CA LYS A 42 -9.46 -4.73 -26.90
C LYS A 42 -9.52 -3.28 -27.40
N ALA A 43 -9.81 -3.07 -28.70
CA ALA A 43 -9.97 -1.73 -29.25
C ALA A 43 -11.35 -1.14 -28.94
N ARG A 44 -12.39 -1.99 -28.87
CA ARG A 44 -13.80 -1.60 -28.69
C ARG A 44 -14.30 -1.74 -27.25
N GLY A 45 -13.69 -2.62 -26.46
CA GLY A 45 -14.13 -2.97 -25.11
C GLY A 45 -13.00 -3.44 -24.21
N LYS A 46 -13.36 -4.16 -23.15
CA LYS A 46 -12.43 -4.71 -22.17
C LYS A 46 -12.69 -6.20 -21.98
N ILE A 47 -11.62 -6.94 -21.75
CA ILE A 47 -11.66 -8.38 -21.44
C ILE A 47 -11.50 -8.51 -19.92
N ARG A 48 -12.20 -9.47 -19.29
CA ARG A 48 -12.03 -9.75 -17.86
C ARG A 48 -10.59 -10.20 -17.60
N ARG A 49 -10.03 -9.77 -16.46
CA ARG A 49 -8.62 -10.04 -16.11
C ARG A 49 -8.31 -11.54 -16.03
N ASP A 50 -9.28 -12.34 -15.60
CA ASP A 50 -9.11 -13.78 -15.38
C ASP A 50 -9.43 -14.63 -16.63
N PHE A 51 -9.77 -14.01 -17.77
CA PHE A 51 -10.14 -14.74 -18.99
C PHE A 51 -8.93 -14.99 -19.89
N GLU A 52 -8.63 -16.27 -20.14
CA GLU A 52 -7.48 -16.75 -20.91
C GLU A 52 -7.85 -17.21 -22.34
N GLY A 53 -8.85 -16.59 -22.97
CA GLY A 53 -9.16 -16.85 -24.39
C GLY A 53 -10.01 -18.09 -24.66
N GLY A 54 -10.68 -18.64 -23.64
CA GLY A 54 -11.59 -19.79 -23.77
C GLY A 54 -11.15 -21.03 -22.99
N GLN A 55 -9.88 -21.07 -22.59
CA GLN A 55 -9.39 -22.09 -21.66
C GLN A 55 -9.92 -21.86 -20.24
N SER A 56 -9.99 -22.92 -19.43
CA SER A 56 -10.34 -22.80 -18.00
C SER A 56 -9.35 -21.85 -17.29
N PRO A 57 -9.80 -20.80 -16.58
CA PRO A 57 -8.88 -19.85 -15.94
C PRO A 57 -7.88 -20.50 -14.99
N LEU A 58 -6.66 -19.97 -14.89
CA LEU A 58 -5.60 -20.48 -13.99
C LEU A 58 -6.09 -20.69 -12.55
N THR A 59 -6.90 -19.76 -12.02
CA THR A 59 -7.47 -19.84 -10.67
C THR A 59 -8.33 -21.09 -10.45
N LYS A 60 -8.91 -21.65 -11.52
CA LYS A 60 -9.70 -22.89 -11.48
C LYS A 60 -8.84 -24.13 -11.74
N ARG A 61 -7.71 -24.00 -12.42
CA ARG A 61 -6.79 -25.13 -12.67
C ARG A 61 -5.99 -25.51 -11.43
N LEU A 62 -5.64 -24.52 -10.62
CA LEU A 62 -4.85 -24.75 -9.41
C LEU A 62 -5.76 -25.26 -8.26
N PRO A 63 -5.27 -26.20 -7.44
CA PRO A 63 -6.00 -26.61 -6.24
C PRO A 63 -6.11 -25.44 -5.26
N TYR A 64 -7.18 -25.44 -4.45
CA TYR A 64 -7.31 -24.44 -3.39
C TYR A 64 -6.20 -24.61 -2.35
N LEU A 65 -5.72 -23.48 -1.82
CA LEU A 65 -4.76 -23.46 -0.71
C LEU A 65 -5.34 -24.27 0.47
N ARG A 66 -4.53 -25.17 1.01
CA ARG A 66 -4.92 -26.03 2.14
C ARG A 66 -5.35 -25.17 3.33
N GLY A 67 -6.45 -25.54 3.98
CA GLY A 67 -6.95 -24.86 5.18
C GLY A 67 -7.72 -23.56 4.94
N LYS A 68 -7.99 -23.16 3.68
CA LYS A 68 -8.85 -22.00 3.37
C LYS A 68 -10.23 -22.18 4.02
N GLY A 69 -10.56 -21.32 4.99
CA GLY A 69 -11.85 -21.32 5.71
C GLY A 69 -11.87 -22.08 7.04
N ARG A 70 -11.11 -23.18 7.18
CA ARG A 70 -11.02 -23.96 8.44
C ARG A 70 -9.84 -23.57 9.33
N ASN A 71 -8.67 -23.28 8.75
CA ASN A 71 -7.49 -22.78 9.46
C ASN A 71 -7.38 -21.26 9.28
N SER A 72 -8.42 -20.54 9.71
CA SER A 72 -8.41 -19.08 9.68
C SER A 72 -7.46 -18.52 10.75
N GLY A 73 -6.14 -18.66 10.54
CA GLY A 73 -5.09 -18.09 11.38
C GLY A 73 -5.02 -16.56 11.36
N ARG A 74 -6.12 -15.87 11.02
CA ARG A 74 -6.31 -14.42 11.16
C ARG A 74 -6.71 -14.12 12.60
N HIS A 75 -5.89 -14.53 13.54
CA HIS A 75 -5.89 -13.92 14.85
C HIS A 75 -5.07 -12.63 14.75
N ASP A 76 -5.44 -11.59 15.50
CA ASP A 76 -4.63 -10.37 15.62
C ASP A 76 -3.26 -10.73 16.22
N LYS A 77 -2.30 -11.12 15.37
CA LYS A 77 -0.99 -11.59 15.82
C LYS A 77 -0.33 -10.48 16.64
N ALA A 78 0.29 -10.86 17.75
CA ALA A 78 1.09 -9.93 18.52
C ALA A 78 2.24 -9.42 17.65
N THR A 79 2.46 -8.12 17.67
CA THR A 79 3.59 -7.50 16.98
C THR A 79 4.88 -7.95 17.66
N PRO A 80 5.81 -8.62 16.93
CA PRO A 80 7.09 -8.99 17.48
C PRO A 80 7.96 -7.75 17.70
N VAL A 81 8.61 -7.66 18.85
CA VAL A 81 9.58 -6.62 19.19
C VAL A 81 10.85 -7.28 19.71
N ASP A 82 11.97 -6.98 19.07
CA ASP A 82 13.27 -7.53 19.44
C ASP A 82 13.85 -6.78 20.65
N VAL A 83 14.59 -7.50 21.51
CA VAL A 83 15.28 -6.92 22.67
C VAL A 83 16.29 -5.83 22.28
N SER A 84 16.95 -5.96 21.12
CA SER A 84 17.88 -4.95 20.62
C SER A 84 17.24 -3.58 20.39
N LEU A 85 15.95 -3.53 20.06
CA LEU A 85 15.20 -2.29 19.87
C LEU A 85 15.01 -1.53 21.20
N LEU A 86 14.95 -2.26 22.31
CA LEU A 86 14.72 -1.69 23.64
C LEU A 86 15.92 -0.88 24.15
N ASN A 87 17.12 -1.08 23.59
CA ASN A 87 18.31 -0.30 23.94
C ASN A 87 18.21 1.18 23.55
N ALA A 88 17.32 1.52 22.62
CA ALA A 88 17.04 2.90 22.28
C ALA A 88 16.16 3.62 23.32
N LEU A 89 15.62 2.89 24.31
CA LEU A 89 14.87 3.50 25.41
C LEU A 89 15.81 4.09 26.46
N PRO A 90 15.40 5.18 27.15
CA PRO A 90 16.17 5.70 28.27
C PRO A 90 16.35 4.64 29.37
N LYS A 91 17.52 4.61 30.00
CA LYS A 91 17.78 3.67 31.11
C LYS A 91 16.77 3.87 32.24
N GLY A 92 16.22 2.77 32.74
CA GLY A 92 15.22 2.78 33.83
C GLY A 92 13.77 2.98 33.38
N THR A 93 13.50 3.10 32.08
CA THR A 93 12.10 3.17 31.62
C THR A 93 11.38 1.82 31.70
N ILE A 94 10.14 1.86 32.16
CA ILE A 94 9.25 0.70 32.20
C ILE A 94 8.81 0.36 30.76
N VAL A 95 9.01 -0.89 30.34
CA VAL A 95 8.58 -1.38 29.02
C VAL A 95 7.07 -1.69 29.06
N SER A 96 6.25 -0.65 28.82
CA SER A 96 4.79 -0.76 28.69
C SER A 96 4.33 -0.48 27.26
N LEU A 97 3.14 -0.94 26.89
CA LEU A 97 2.56 -0.73 25.57
C LEU A 97 2.40 0.76 25.23
N ASP A 98 2.05 1.58 26.23
CA ASP A 98 1.91 3.03 26.08
C ASP A 98 3.25 3.71 25.85
N ASN A 99 4.30 3.28 26.56
CA ASN A 99 5.65 3.81 26.37
C ASN A 99 6.20 3.44 24.99
N LEU A 100 6.00 2.20 24.54
CA LEU A 100 6.42 1.76 23.21
C LEU A 100 5.74 2.56 22.08
N LYS A 101 4.47 2.94 22.28
CA LYS A 101 3.75 3.83 21.35
C LYS A 101 4.25 5.28 21.43
N LYS A 102 4.50 5.79 22.65
CA LYS A 102 5.01 7.14 22.89
C LYS A 102 6.35 7.38 22.21
N TYR A 103 7.26 6.39 22.28
CA TYR A 103 8.57 6.42 21.61
C TYR A 103 8.51 5.99 20.13
N ARG A 104 7.30 5.77 19.57
CA ARG A 104 7.07 5.34 18.18
C ARG A 104 7.82 4.07 17.77
N MET A 105 8.11 3.19 18.72
CA MET A 105 8.68 1.85 18.44
C MET A 105 7.63 0.91 17.86
N ILE A 106 6.35 1.19 18.09
CA ILE A 106 5.21 0.40 17.64
C ILE A 106 4.11 1.34 17.12
N ASP A 107 3.34 0.90 16.09
CA ASP A 107 2.18 1.62 15.58
C ASP A 107 1.08 1.75 16.66
N ALA A 108 0.39 2.90 16.67
CA ALA A 108 -0.64 3.21 17.66
C ALA A 108 -1.80 2.19 17.67
N ARG A 109 -2.06 1.51 16.55
CA ARG A 109 -3.14 0.51 16.38
C ARG A 109 -2.81 -0.85 16.98
N VAL A 110 -1.56 -1.09 17.37
CA VAL A 110 -1.15 -2.38 17.93
C VAL A 110 -1.77 -2.58 19.31
N ARG A 111 -2.36 -3.77 19.49
CA ARG A 111 -3.04 -4.20 20.73
C ARG A 111 -2.25 -5.22 21.55
N ARG A 112 -1.38 -5.99 20.89
CA ARG A 112 -0.62 -7.08 21.51
C ARG A 112 0.82 -7.02 21.03
N VAL A 113 1.75 -7.17 21.95
CA VAL A 113 3.19 -7.14 21.67
C VAL A 113 3.80 -8.42 22.21
N LYS A 114 4.71 -9.02 21.44
CA LYS A 114 5.49 -10.18 21.86
C LYS A 114 6.97 -9.80 21.82
N ILE A 115 7.66 -9.94 22.94
CA ILE A 115 9.10 -9.70 23.00
C ILE A 115 9.84 -10.93 22.46
N LEU A 116 10.81 -10.71 21.59
CA LEU A 116 11.68 -11.73 21.00
C LEU A 116 13.11 -11.51 21.45
N GLY A 117 13.78 -12.59 21.88
CA GLY A 117 15.17 -12.60 22.34
C GLY A 117 16.19 -12.54 21.21
N LYS A 118 16.08 -11.56 20.31
CA LYS A 118 17.04 -11.33 19.23
C LYS A 118 17.91 -10.11 19.53
N GLY A 119 19.19 -10.36 19.82
CA GLY A 119 20.18 -9.34 20.18
C GLY A 119 20.50 -9.28 21.67
N SER A 120 21.38 -8.36 22.07
CA SER A 120 21.77 -8.10 23.46
C SER A 120 21.10 -6.83 24.01
N LEU A 121 20.89 -6.79 25.32
CA LEU A 121 20.25 -5.71 26.06
C LEU A 121 21.17 -5.23 27.18
#